data_AF-A0A3D1B9N2-F1
#
_entry.id   AF-A0A3D1B9N2-F1
#
_cell.length_a   1.000
_cell.length_b   1.000
_cell.length_c   1.000
_cell.angle_alpha   90.00
_cell.angle_beta   90.00
_cell.angle_gamma   90.00
#
_symmetry.space_group_name_H-M   'P 1'
#
loop_
_entity.id
_entity.type
_entity.pdbx_description
1 polymer ?
#
loop_
_entity_poly.entity_id
_entity_poly.type
_entity_poly.pdbx_seq_one_letter_code
_entity_poly.pdbx_strand_id
1 'polypeptide(L)'
;SKQEANLKAASDTMLNVRDLLLWAANGSNTSEDLAAIANEMGNLERTILSFANVRDEEGRYLFSGTLSDRPAITFDAATQSYGLTGNDQYRQAAVANGVLVEENVTAAQVFGGGVGMLNDLNTLVKMLADPALDANDPAVQASISATLNSLDKTHGDLLGAVSELGGRQNTLTLLSSSNEDVSLVNQKIDGELSQLDYATASIDLNNYQLSLQATQKTYLKINGLSLFGML
;
A
#
# COMPACT_ATOMS: atom_id res chain seq x y z
N SER A 1 -3.69 -4.60 3.46
CA SER A 1 -3.65 -3.65 2.31
C SER A 1 -3.95 -4.36 0.97
N LYS A 2 -4.37 -3.66 -0.11
CA LYS A 2 -4.52 -4.27 -1.45
C LYS A 2 -3.19 -4.85 -1.97
N GLN A 3 -2.08 -4.15 -1.76
CA GLN A 3 -0.75 -4.64 -2.14
C GLN A 3 -0.40 -5.92 -1.37
N GLU A 4 -0.55 -5.88 -0.04
CA GLU A 4 -0.31 -7.03 0.83
C GLU A 4 -1.16 -8.26 0.46
N ALA A 5 -2.45 -8.06 0.15
CA ALA A 5 -3.33 -9.15 -0.26
C ALA A 5 -2.85 -9.83 -1.56
N ASN A 6 -2.43 -9.04 -2.56
CA ASN A 6 -1.87 -9.57 -3.80
C ASN A 6 -0.51 -10.25 -3.59
N LEU A 7 0.35 -9.71 -2.74
CA LEU A 7 1.62 -10.34 -2.39
C LEU A 7 1.41 -11.67 -1.65
N LYS A 8 0.45 -11.75 -0.72
CA LYS A 8 0.09 -13.03 -0.07
C LYS A 8 -0.45 -14.05 -1.06
N ALA A 9 -1.34 -13.64 -1.98
CA ALA A 9 -1.83 -14.53 -3.03
C ALA A 9 -0.70 -15.03 -3.95
N ALA A 10 0.25 -14.16 -4.29
CA ALA A 10 1.45 -14.54 -5.03
C ALA A 10 2.34 -15.50 -4.23
N SER A 11 2.51 -15.29 -2.93
CA SER A 11 3.22 -16.21 -2.01
C SER A 11 2.59 -17.60 -2.05
N ASP A 12 1.27 -17.70 -1.87
CA ASP A 12 0.57 -18.98 -1.86
C ASP A 12 0.71 -19.70 -3.22
N THR A 13 0.67 -18.92 -4.31
CA THR A 13 0.88 -19.47 -5.66
C THR A 13 2.32 -19.95 -5.87
N MET A 14 3.31 -19.24 -5.33
CA MET A 14 4.72 -19.68 -5.36
C MET A 14 4.92 -20.97 -4.56
N LEU A 15 4.23 -21.14 -3.42
CA LEU A 15 4.27 -22.39 -2.66
C LEU A 15 3.69 -23.57 -3.46
N ASN A 16 2.60 -23.34 -4.20
CA ASN A 16 2.06 -24.37 -5.11
C ASN A 16 3.06 -24.74 -6.23
N VAL A 17 3.73 -23.75 -6.82
CA VAL A 17 4.81 -24.01 -7.80
C VAL A 17 5.92 -24.83 -7.17
N ARG A 18 6.31 -24.51 -5.92
CA ARG A 18 7.34 -25.23 -5.19
C ARG A 18 6.97 -26.70 -5.00
N ASP A 19 5.73 -26.99 -4.63
CA ASP A 19 5.25 -28.36 -4.45
C ASP A 19 5.29 -29.14 -5.78
N LEU A 20 4.89 -28.51 -6.89
CA LEU A 20 4.99 -29.10 -8.22
C LEU A 20 6.44 -29.35 -8.65
N LEU A 21 7.36 -28.44 -8.33
CA LEU A 21 8.79 -28.62 -8.60
C LEU A 21 9.37 -29.79 -7.79
N LEU A 22 8.95 -29.95 -6.52
CA LEU A 22 9.34 -31.10 -5.71
C LEU A 22 8.78 -32.42 -6.27
N TRP A 23 7.55 -32.39 -6.80
CA TRP A 23 6.99 -33.55 -7.49
C TRP A 23 7.76 -33.84 -8.78
N ALA A 24 8.05 -32.84 -9.60
CA ALA A 24 8.82 -32.97 -10.83
C ALA A 24 10.24 -33.53 -10.57
N ALA A 25 10.86 -33.17 -9.44
CA ALA A 25 12.18 -33.67 -9.03
C ALA A 25 12.19 -35.18 -8.70
N ASN A 26 11.03 -35.82 -8.56
CA ASN A 26 10.97 -37.27 -8.34
C ASN A 26 11.43 -38.04 -9.58
N GLY A 27 12.57 -38.73 -9.48
CA GLY A 27 13.18 -39.48 -10.59
C GLY A 27 12.38 -40.69 -11.10
N SER A 28 11.21 -40.98 -10.54
CA SER A 28 10.29 -42.01 -11.05
C SER A 28 9.25 -41.48 -12.04
N ASN A 29 9.18 -40.16 -12.26
CA ASN A 29 8.23 -39.55 -13.18
C ASN A 29 8.57 -39.88 -14.63
N THR A 30 7.54 -40.10 -15.44
CA THR A 30 7.68 -40.24 -16.89
C THR A 30 7.69 -38.87 -17.58
N SER A 31 8.07 -38.81 -18.85
CA SER A 31 7.98 -37.57 -19.63
C SER A 31 6.53 -37.07 -19.78
N GLU A 32 5.55 -37.98 -19.82
CA GLU A 32 4.13 -37.62 -19.84
C GLU A 32 3.68 -36.99 -18.51
N ASP A 33 4.13 -37.54 -17.37
CA ASP A 33 3.86 -36.95 -16.05
C ASP A 33 4.50 -35.55 -15.93
N LEU A 34 5.74 -35.40 -16.37
CA LEU A 34 6.46 -34.12 -16.35
C LEU A 34 5.78 -33.07 -17.24
N ALA A 35 5.27 -33.47 -18.42
CA ALA A 35 4.52 -32.57 -19.28
C ALA A 35 3.20 -32.12 -18.64
N ALA A 36 2.49 -33.01 -17.92
CA ALA A 36 1.30 -32.64 -17.17
C ALA A 36 1.61 -31.64 -16.05
N ILE A 37 2.68 -31.88 -15.28
CA ILE A 37 3.15 -30.96 -14.23
C ILE A 37 3.56 -29.60 -14.84
N ALA A 38 4.22 -29.61 -15.99
CA ALA A 38 4.62 -28.40 -16.71
C ALA A 38 3.43 -27.51 -17.08
N ASN A 39 2.34 -28.12 -17.57
CA ASN A 39 1.12 -27.38 -17.91
C ASN A 39 0.54 -26.65 -16.70
N GLU A 40 0.53 -27.30 -15.53
CA GLU A 40 0.04 -26.68 -14.30
C GLU A 40 0.99 -25.57 -13.83
N MET A 41 2.30 -25.81 -13.83
CA MET A 41 3.29 -24.76 -13.52
C MET A 41 3.17 -23.54 -14.43
N GLY A 42 2.94 -23.74 -15.74
CA GLY A 42 2.70 -22.64 -16.67
C GLY A 42 1.42 -21.85 -16.40
N ASN A 43 0.38 -22.47 -15.82
CA ASN A 43 -0.82 -21.76 -15.36
C ASN A 43 -0.53 -20.92 -14.12
N LEU A 44 0.21 -21.49 -13.15
CA LEU A 44 0.61 -20.77 -11.94
C LEU A 44 1.58 -19.62 -12.25
N GLU A 45 2.50 -19.80 -13.18
CA GLU A 45 3.41 -18.76 -13.68
C GLU A 45 2.63 -17.54 -14.21
N ARG A 46 1.64 -17.78 -15.09
CA ARG A 46 0.74 -16.72 -15.59
C ARG A 46 -0.06 -16.06 -14.48
N THR A 47 -0.43 -16.83 -13.46
CA THR A 47 -1.14 -16.31 -12.27
C THR A 47 -0.23 -15.40 -11.44
N ILE A 48 1.02 -15.80 -11.19
CA ILE A 48 2.03 -14.98 -10.51
C ILE A 48 2.27 -13.67 -11.28
N LEU A 49 2.43 -13.76 -12.61
CA LEU A 49 2.57 -12.58 -13.47
C LEU A 49 1.37 -11.63 -13.35
N SER A 50 0.15 -12.18 -13.26
CA SER A 50 -1.06 -11.38 -13.10
C SER A 50 -1.05 -10.59 -11.78
N PHE A 51 -0.57 -11.19 -10.68
CA PHE A 51 -0.42 -10.49 -9.40
C PHE A 51 0.66 -9.41 -9.47
N ALA A 52 1.80 -9.69 -10.12
CA ALA A 52 2.85 -8.69 -10.33
C ALA A 52 2.39 -7.49 -11.15
N ASN A 53 1.36 -7.68 -11.99
CA ASN A 53 0.78 -6.67 -12.87
C ASN A 53 -0.63 -6.23 -12.44
N VAL A 54 -0.99 -6.41 -11.17
CA VAL A 54 -2.29 -5.97 -10.65
C VAL A 54 -2.43 -4.45 -10.73
N ARG A 55 -3.65 -3.99 -10.96
CA ARG A 55 -4.02 -2.57 -11.04
C ARG A 55 -4.90 -2.13 -9.87
N ASP A 56 -4.84 -0.85 -9.52
CA ASP A 56 -5.78 -0.21 -8.59
C ASP A 56 -7.12 0.12 -9.27
N GLU A 57 -8.03 0.75 -8.52
CA GLU A 57 -9.37 1.15 -9.02
C GLU A 57 -9.27 2.24 -10.09
N GLU A 58 -8.20 3.02 -10.06
CA GLU A 58 -7.86 4.05 -11.04
C GLU A 58 -7.16 3.46 -12.29
N GLY A 59 -6.94 2.15 -12.34
CA GLY A 59 -6.32 1.43 -13.45
C GLY A 59 -4.80 1.53 -13.50
N ARG A 60 -4.14 2.04 -12.46
CA ARG A 60 -2.69 2.16 -12.34
C ARG A 60 -2.07 0.89 -11.80
N TYR A 61 -0.91 0.53 -12.33
CA TYR A 61 -0.19 -0.66 -11.87
C TYR A 61 0.44 -0.45 -10.50
N LEU A 62 0.15 -1.37 -9.57
CA LEU A 62 0.56 -1.23 -8.18
C LEU A 62 2.07 -1.39 -7.96
N PHE A 63 2.69 -2.33 -8.69
CA PHE A 63 4.07 -2.75 -8.47
C PHE A 63 5.06 -2.18 -9.50
N SER A 64 4.64 -1.26 -10.38
CA SER A 64 5.50 -0.68 -11.44
C SER A 64 6.38 0.50 -10.98
N GLY A 65 6.50 0.71 -9.67
CA GLY A 65 7.24 1.84 -9.10
C GLY A 65 6.55 3.18 -9.39
N THR A 66 7.29 4.14 -9.94
CA THR A 66 6.73 5.43 -10.38
C THR A 66 6.13 5.38 -11.79
N LEU A 67 6.39 4.31 -12.55
CA LEU A 67 5.86 4.09 -13.91
C LEU A 67 4.48 3.40 -13.86
N SER A 68 3.53 4.06 -13.20
CA SER A 68 2.21 3.46 -12.89
C SER A 68 1.29 3.27 -14.10
N ASP A 69 1.68 3.79 -15.27
CA ASP A 69 0.94 3.75 -16.54
C ASP A 69 1.22 2.50 -17.38
N ARG A 70 2.17 1.65 -16.96
CA ARG A 70 2.61 0.46 -17.69
C ARG A 70 2.75 -0.75 -16.77
N PRO A 71 2.69 -1.98 -17.32
CA PRO A 71 2.94 -3.19 -16.55
C PRO A 71 4.30 -3.15 -15.84
N ALA A 72 4.42 -3.86 -14.73
CA ALA A 72 5.68 -3.96 -14.00
C ALA A 72 6.61 -4.98 -14.69
N ILE A 73 6.02 -6.07 -15.20
CA ILE A 73 6.71 -7.17 -15.87
C ILE A 73 5.97 -7.49 -17.16
N THR A 74 6.70 -7.71 -18.26
CA THR A 74 6.11 -8.11 -19.55
C THR A 74 6.81 -9.35 -20.10
N PHE A 75 6.09 -10.14 -20.87
CA PHE A 75 6.66 -11.24 -21.65
C PHE A 75 6.99 -10.76 -23.07
N ASP A 76 8.23 -10.95 -23.51
CA ASP A 76 8.67 -10.70 -24.87
C ASP A 76 8.55 -12.01 -25.68
N ALA A 77 7.68 -12.01 -26.69
CA ALA A 77 7.43 -13.17 -27.53
C ALA A 77 8.60 -13.51 -28.47
N ALA A 78 9.45 -12.53 -28.81
CA ALA A 78 10.59 -12.74 -29.69
C ALA A 78 11.75 -13.44 -28.97
N THR A 79 12.04 -13.01 -27.73
CA THR A 79 13.08 -13.62 -26.90
C THR A 79 12.55 -14.75 -26.02
N GLN A 80 11.22 -14.94 -25.98
CA GLN A 80 10.54 -15.96 -25.19
C GLN A 80 10.82 -15.86 -23.67
N SER A 81 11.02 -14.62 -23.18
CA SER A 81 11.46 -14.31 -21.83
C SER A 81 10.67 -13.16 -21.20
N TYR A 82 10.61 -13.14 -19.87
CA TYR A 82 10.12 -12.02 -19.08
C TYR A 82 11.18 -10.93 -18.92
N GLY A 83 10.71 -9.69 -18.86
CA GLY A 83 11.51 -8.51 -18.55
C GLY A 83 10.77 -7.54 -17.64
N LEU A 84 11.52 -6.88 -16.77
CA LEU A 84 11.00 -5.78 -15.96
C LEU A 84 10.81 -4.54 -16.85
N THR A 85 9.62 -3.95 -16.81
CA THR A 85 9.27 -2.71 -17.53
C THR A 85 8.87 -1.57 -16.60
N GLY A 86 8.62 -1.87 -15.32
CA GLY A 86 8.57 -0.88 -14.25
C GLY A 86 9.96 -0.43 -13.78
N ASN A 87 10.01 0.35 -12.71
CA ASN A 87 11.25 0.75 -12.05
C ASN A 87 11.25 0.42 -10.55
N ASP A 88 12.40 0.63 -9.90
CA ASP A 88 12.63 0.40 -8.47
C ASP A 88 12.34 1.64 -7.61
N GLN A 89 11.67 2.64 -8.18
CA GLN A 89 11.44 3.93 -7.51
C GLN A 89 10.18 3.88 -6.65
N TYR A 90 10.27 4.50 -5.48
CA TYR A 90 9.18 4.58 -4.50
C TYR A 90 8.42 5.90 -4.64
N ARG A 91 7.10 5.83 -4.47
CA ARG A 91 6.23 6.99 -4.28
C ARG A 91 6.14 7.28 -2.78
N GLN A 92 6.03 8.56 -2.45
CA GLN A 92 5.97 9.01 -1.06
C GLN A 92 4.75 9.90 -0.85
N ALA A 93 4.12 9.75 0.31
CA ALA A 93 3.05 10.62 0.78
C ALA A 93 3.42 11.29 2.10
N ALA A 94 3.03 12.56 2.23
CA ALA A 94 3.10 13.26 3.50
C ALA A 94 1.95 12.81 4.41
N VAL A 95 2.30 12.36 5.61
CA VAL A 95 1.35 11.81 6.61
C VAL A 95 1.30 12.62 7.90
N ALA A 96 2.30 13.49 8.10
CA ALA A 96 2.33 14.53 9.12
C ALA A 96 3.25 15.66 8.65
N ASN A 97 3.33 16.76 9.41
CA ASN A 97 4.19 17.88 9.07
C ASN A 97 5.67 17.44 9.03
N GLY A 98 6.26 17.40 7.84
CA GLY A 98 7.65 16.98 7.62
C GLY A 98 7.88 15.45 7.63
N VAL A 99 6.84 14.62 7.70
CA VAL A 99 6.96 13.15 7.70
C VAL A 99 6.43 12.59 6.38
N LEU A 100 7.31 11.94 5.62
CA LEU A 100 6.99 11.23 4.38
C LEU A 100 7.04 9.71 4.64
N VAL A 101 6.08 8.98 4.07
CA VAL A 101 6.04 7.51 4.09
C VAL A 101 5.96 6.99 2.66
N GLU A 102 6.71 5.92 2.38
CA GLU A 102 6.68 5.25 1.08
C GLU A 102 5.39 4.44 0.89
N GLU A 103 4.73 4.63 -0.25
CA GLU A 103 3.38 4.11 -0.52
C GLU A 103 3.36 2.72 -1.16
N ASN A 104 4.43 2.34 -1.86
CA ASN A 104 4.42 1.17 -2.74
C ASN A 104 5.57 0.21 -2.44
N VAL A 105 5.34 -1.03 -2.85
CA VAL A 105 6.35 -2.05 -3.13
C VAL A 105 6.56 -2.11 -4.64
N THR A 106 7.77 -2.44 -5.11
CA THR A 106 8.06 -2.59 -6.54
C THR A 106 8.23 -4.05 -6.93
N ALA A 107 7.90 -4.40 -8.17
CA ALA A 107 8.18 -5.72 -8.71
C ALA A 107 9.69 -5.98 -8.79
N ALA A 108 10.50 -4.94 -8.96
CA ALA A 108 11.96 -5.04 -8.91
C ALA A 108 12.46 -5.51 -7.54
N GLN A 109 11.86 -5.04 -6.45
CA GLN A 109 12.17 -5.48 -5.09
C GLN A 109 11.79 -6.94 -4.85
N VAL A 110 10.64 -7.39 -5.38
CA VAL A 110 10.12 -8.74 -5.13
C VAL A 110 10.71 -9.79 -6.06
N PHE A 111 10.75 -9.52 -7.37
CA PHE A 111 11.14 -10.48 -8.42
C PHE A 111 12.58 -10.28 -8.91
N GLY A 112 13.26 -9.22 -8.45
CA GLY A 112 14.57 -8.82 -8.93
C GLY A 112 14.53 -8.14 -10.29
N GLY A 113 15.54 -7.32 -10.59
CA GLY A 113 15.60 -6.57 -11.86
C GLY A 113 15.63 -7.44 -13.12
N GLY A 114 16.16 -8.67 -13.02
CA GLY A 114 16.19 -9.63 -14.13
C GLY A 114 15.01 -10.60 -14.19
N VAL A 115 14.06 -10.52 -13.24
CA VAL A 115 12.91 -11.43 -13.12
C VAL A 115 13.27 -12.92 -13.29
N GLY A 116 14.42 -13.30 -12.73
CA GLY A 116 15.10 -14.58 -12.99
C GLY A 116 14.21 -15.78 -12.73
N MET A 117 13.49 -15.79 -11.62
CA MET A 117 12.57 -16.89 -11.27
C MET A 117 11.51 -17.16 -12.33
N LEU A 118 10.89 -16.11 -12.89
CA LEU A 118 9.88 -16.28 -13.95
C LEU A 118 10.52 -16.82 -15.23
N ASN A 119 11.75 -16.40 -15.54
CA ASN A 119 12.49 -16.88 -16.69
C ASN A 119 12.95 -18.34 -16.54
N ASP A 120 13.43 -18.71 -15.36
CA ASP A 120 13.83 -20.08 -15.01
C ASP A 120 12.60 -21.01 -15.07
N LEU A 121 11.48 -20.58 -14.48
CA LEU A 121 10.22 -21.32 -14.51
C LEU A 121 9.68 -21.50 -15.94
N ASN A 122 9.62 -20.45 -16.75
CA ASN A 122 9.17 -20.54 -18.14
C ASN A 122 10.08 -21.43 -19.00
N THR A 123 11.40 -21.40 -18.74
CA THR A 123 12.36 -22.27 -19.42
C THR A 123 12.13 -23.73 -19.04
N LEU A 124 11.95 -24.01 -17.74
CA LEU A 124 11.66 -25.34 -17.24
C LEU A 124 10.32 -25.85 -17.78
N VAL A 125 9.26 -25.05 -17.76
CA VAL A 125 7.93 -25.42 -18.30
C VAL A 125 8.05 -25.84 -19.77
N LYS A 126 8.81 -25.09 -20.58
CA LYS A 126 9.04 -25.45 -21.99
C LYS A 126 9.82 -26.74 -22.15
N MET A 127 10.87 -26.92 -21.36
CA MET A 127 11.68 -28.15 -21.36
C MET A 127 10.84 -29.37 -21.00
N LEU A 128 10.06 -29.27 -19.92
CA LEU A 128 9.24 -30.38 -19.43
C LEU A 128 8.04 -30.70 -20.33
N ALA A 129 7.55 -29.72 -21.08
CA ALA A 129 6.46 -29.91 -22.04
C ALA A 129 6.92 -30.47 -23.40
N ASP A 130 8.23 -30.63 -23.65
CA ASP A 130 8.75 -31.17 -24.91
C ASP A 130 8.40 -32.67 -25.03
N PRO A 131 7.65 -33.10 -26.07
CA PRO A 131 7.35 -34.51 -26.28
C PRO A 131 8.59 -35.40 -26.51
N ALA A 132 9.72 -34.81 -26.89
CA ALA A 132 10.99 -35.50 -27.10
C ALA A 132 11.88 -35.56 -25.85
N LEU A 133 11.39 -35.06 -24.70
CA LEU A 133 12.14 -35.03 -23.44
C LEU A 133 12.55 -36.44 -22.99
N ASP A 134 13.82 -36.59 -22.62
CA ASP A 134 14.27 -37.70 -21.78
C ASP A 134 14.18 -37.28 -20.30
N ALA A 135 13.26 -37.88 -19.56
CA ALA A 135 13.06 -37.61 -18.14
C ALA A 135 14.29 -37.94 -17.27
N ASN A 136 15.22 -38.77 -17.78
CA ASN A 136 16.44 -39.16 -17.07
C ASN A 136 17.64 -38.26 -17.39
N ASP A 137 17.47 -37.26 -18.28
CA ASP A 137 18.55 -36.33 -18.61
C ASP A 137 18.97 -35.54 -17.35
N PRO A 138 20.26 -35.58 -16.94
CA PRO A 138 20.76 -34.77 -15.83
C PRO A 138 20.46 -33.27 -15.95
N ALA A 139 20.31 -32.74 -17.17
CA ALA A 139 19.94 -31.36 -17.41
C ALA A 139 18.55 -30.99 -16.85
N VAL A 140 17.60 -31.94 -16.87
CA VAL A 140 16.25 -31.75 -16.31
C VAL A 140 16.34 -31.52 -14.81
N GLN A 141 17.03 -32.39 -14.10
CA GLN A 141 17.20 -32.30 -12.64
C GLN A 141 17.97 -31.02 -12.23
N ALA A 142 18.96 -30.63 -13.03
CA ALA A 142 19.67 -29.38 -12.83
C ALA A 142 18.74 -28.15 -13.00
N SER A 143 17.88 -28.16 -14.03
CA SER A 143 16.92 -27.07 -14.29
C SER A 143 15.85 -26.97 -13.20
N ILE A 144 15.33 -28.11 -12.72
CA ILE A 144 14.37 -28.14 -11.60
C ILE A 144 15.02 -27.54 -10.34
N SER A 145 16.25 -27.97 -10.02
CA SER A 145 16.98 -27.46 -8.84
C SER A 145 17.30 -25.97 -8.94
N ALA A 146 17.70 -25.48 -10.12
CA ALA A 146 17.93 -24.06 -10.36
C ALA A 146 16.64 -23.26 -10.18
N THR A 147 15.53 -23.74 -10.75
CA THR A 147 14.21 -23.11 -10.64
C THR A 147 13.74 -23.06 -9.18
N LEU A 148 13.88 -24.17 -8.42
CA LEU A 148 13.58 -24.21 -6.99
C LEU A 148 14.37 -23.15 -6.19
N ASN A 149 15.68 -23.03 -6.44
CA ASN A 149 16.50 -22.04 -5.75
C ASN A 149 16.08 -20.60 -6.10
N SER A 150 15.77 -20.34 -7.37
CA SER A 150 15.28 -19.02 -7.82
C SER A 150 13.92 -18.67 -7.19
N LEU A 151 13.05 -19.67 -7.04
CA LEU A 151 11.73 -19.56 -6.43
C LEU A 151 11.83 -19.29 -4.94
N ASP A 152 12.62 -20.09 -4.20
CA ASP A 152 12.84 -19.90 -2.76
C ASP A 152 13.46 -18.52 -2.47
N LYS A 153 14.39 -18.06 -3.31
CA LYS A 153 14.94 -16.70 -3.20
C LYS A 153 13.86 -15.63 -3.40
N THR A 154 13.09 -15.73 -4.49
CA THR A 154 12.05 -14.76 -4.83
C THR A 154 10.93 -14.75 -3.79
N HIS A 155 10.58 -15.92 -3.25
CA HIS A 155 9.62 -16.05 -2.15
C HIS A 155 10.14 -15.38 -0.88
N GLY A 156 11.42 -15.53 -0.56
CA GLY A 156 12.07 -14.80 0.53
C GLY A 156 12.02 -13.28 0.34
N ASP A 157 12.32 -12.78 -0.86
CA ASP A 157 12.25 -11.35 -1.20
C ASP A 157 10.80 -10.82 -1.08
N LEU A 158 9.81 -11.62 -1.49
CA LEU A 158 8.38 -11.35 -1.32
C LEU A 158 7.98 -11.25 0.17
N LEU A 159 8.38 -12.22 0.99
CA LEU A 159 8.09 -12.22 2.43
C LEU A 159 8.73 -11.01 3.12
N GLY A 160 9.92 -10.61 2.68
CA GLY A 160 10.57 -9.37 3.09
C GLY A 160 9.70 -8.14 2.80
N ALA A 161 9.20 -8.02 1.57
CA ALA A 161 8.30 -6.92 1.19
C ALA A 161 6.98 -6.92 1.98
N VAL A 162 6.38 -8.08 2.27
CA VAL A 162 5.18 -8.19 3.12
C VAL A 162 5.48 -7.73 4.55
N SER A 163 6.63 -8.11 5.09
CA SER A 163 7.06 -7.72 6.45
C SER A 163 7.29 -6.20 6.53
N GLU A 164 7.90 -5.62 5.51
CA GLU A 164 8.08 -4.18 5.39
C GLU A 164 6.75 -3.43 5.33
N LEU A 165 5.79 -3.90 4.53
CA LEU A 165 4.44 -3.35 4.49
C LEU A 165 3.75 -3.41 5.87
N GLY A 166 3.91 -4.51 6.61
CA GLY A 166 3.41 -4.62 7.98
C GLY A 166 4.04 -3.60 8.92
N GLY A 167 5.35 -3.39 8.82
CA GLY A 167 6.07 -2.34 9.56
C GLY A 167 5.52 -0.93 9.24
N ARG A 168 5.35 -0.62 7.95
CA ARG A 168 4.78 0.66 7.50
C ARG A 168 3.35 0.84 8.01
N GLN A 169 2.53 -0.21 8.02
CA GLN A 169 1.16 -0.14 8.55
C GLN A 169 1.13 0.18 10.05
N ASN A 170 2.06 -0.40 10.82
CA ASN A 170 2.21 -0.07 12.25
C ASN A 170 2.61 1.40 12.45
N THR A 171 3.57 1.89 11.66
CA THR A 171 3.98 3.31 11.68
C THR A 171 2.81 4.23 11.33
N LEU A 172 2.05 3.92 10.28
CA LEU A 172 0.87 4.71 9.89
C LEU A 172 -0.21 4.71 10.98
N THR A 173 -0.41 3.58 11.66
CA THR A 173 -1.36 3.48 12.79
C THR A 173 -0.94 4.40 13.95
N LEU A 174 0.37 4.39 14.30
CA LEU A 174 0.91 5.28 15.32
C LEU A 174 0.75 6.76 14.95
N LEU A 175 1.05 7.11 13.69
CA LEU A 175 0.91 8.48 13.19
C LEU A 175 -0.56 8.92 13.16
N SER A 176 -1.50 8.03 12.81
CA SER A 176 -2.94 8.31 12.87
C SER A 176 -3.36 8.66 14.29
N SER A 177 -2.98 7.85 15.28
CA SER A 177 -3.27 8.12 16.70
C SER A 177 -2.69 9.46 17.15
N SER A 178 -1.46 9.78 16.76
CA SER A 178 -0.85 11.07 17.11
C SER A 178 -1.56 12.25 16.46
N ASN A 179 -2.01 12.10 15.21
CA ASN A 179 -2.78 13.15 14.51
C ASN A 179 -4.16 13.36 15.15
N GLU A 180 -4.80 12.29 15.63
CA GLU A 180 -6.06 12.36 16.40
C GLU A 180 -5.86 13.11 17.72
N ASP A 181 -4.78 12.86 18.45
CA ASP A 181 -4.45 13.58 19.69
C ASP A 181 -4.21 15.08 19.43
N VAL A 182 -3.46 15.42 18.37
CA VAL A 182 -3.23 16.82 17.97
C VAL A 182 -4.55 17.49 17.59
N SER A 183 -5.41 16.79 16.85
CA SER A 183 -6.74 17.29 16.49
C SER A 183 -7.59 17.58 17.73
N LEU A 184 -7.58 16.68 18.72
CA LEU A 184 -8.32 16.86 19.98
C LEU A 184 -7.79 18.06 20.78
N VAL A 185 -6.47 18.22 20.88
CA VAL A 185 -5.86 19.38 21.56
C VAL A 185 -6.24 20.68 20.84
N ASN A 186 -6.19 20.71 19.51
CA ASN A 186 -6.59 21.88 18.73
C ASN A 186 -8.07 22.23 18.94
N GLN A 187 -8.96 21.24 18.96
CA GLN A 187 -10.39 21.45 19.25
C GLN A 187 -10.60 21.99 20.67
N LYS A 188 -9.84 21.51 21.65
CA LYS A 188 -9.89 22.03 23.02
C LYS A 188 -9.45 23.48 23.08
N ILE A 189 -8.32 23.82 22.45
CA ILE A 189 -7.81 25.20 22.41
C ILE A 189 -8.80 26.12 21.69
N ASP A 190 -9.37 25.70 20.55
CA ASP A 190 -10.40 26.46 19.85
C ASP A 190 -11.63 26.70 20.74
N GLY A 191 -12.06 25.67 21.48
CA GLY A 191 -13.12 25.79 22.48
C GLY A 191 -12.78 26.78 23.60
N GLU A 192 -11.57 26.74 24.16
CA GLU A 192 -11.11 27.67 25.21
C GLU A 192 -10.98 29.11 24.69
N LEU A 193 -10.56 29.31 23.44
CA LEU A 193 -10.43 30.63 22.82
C LEU A 193 -11.77 31.22 22.35
N SER A 194 -12.73 30.37 21.95
CA SER A 194 -14.05 30.77 21.43
C SER A 194 -15.11 30.92 22.53
N GLN A 195 -14.93 30.24 23.68
CA GLN A 195 -15.89 30.32 24.78
C GLN A 195 -16.00 31.74 25.34
N LEU A 196 -17.24 32.21 25.46
CA LEU A 196 -17.55 33.44 26.18
C LEU A 196 -17.18 33.26 27.65
N ASP A 197 -16.27 34.09 28.16
CA ASP A 197 -16.02 34.19 29.60
C ASP A 197 -17.27 34.77 30.27
N TYR A 198 -18.13 33.88 30.78
CA TYR A 198 -19.38 34.27 31.43
C TYR A 198 -19.17 35.16 32.66
N ALA A 199 -18.02 35.08 33.33
CA ALA A 199 -17.74 35.93 34.48
C ALA A 199 -17.50 37.38 34.03
N THR A 200 -16.61 37.59 33.07
CA THR A 200 -16.36 38.92 32.48
C THR A 200 -17.59 39.44 31.75
N ALA A 201 -18.23 38.61 30.92
CA ALA A 201 -19.44 38.99 30.20
C ALA A 201 -20.60 39.39 31.13
N SER A 202 -20.75 38.73 32.28
CA SER A 202 -21.76 39.11 33.28
C SER A 202 -21.45 40.43 33.96
N ILE A 203 -20.17 40.69 34.26
CA ILE A 203 -19.72 41.98 34.81
C ILE A 203 -19.98 43.10 33.81
N ASP A 204 -19.57 42.90 32.56
CA ASP A 204 -19.76 43.87 31.48
C ASP A 204 -21.26 44.13 31.25
N LEU A 205 -22.08 43.08 31.22
CA LEU A 205 -23.53 43.20 31.11
C LEU A 205 -24.12 44.02 32.28
N ASN A 206 -23.68 43.75 33.51
CA ASN A 206 -24.15 44.49 34.67
C ASN A 206 -23.76 45.97 34.60
N ASN A 207 -22.52 46.26 34.17
CA ASN A 207 -22.04 47.62 33.95
C ASN A 207 -22.84 48.34 32.84
N TYR A 208 -23.14 47.65 31.74
CA TYR A 208 -24.01 48.20 30.68
C TYR A 208 -25.42 48.48 31.18
N GLN A 209 -26.00 47.58 32.00
CA GLN A 209 -27.30 47.80 32.63
C GLN A 209 -27.29 49.00 33.59
N LEU A 210 -26.25 49.14 34.42
CA LEU A 210 -26.04 50.28 35.32
C LEU A 210 -25.94 51.59 34.53
N SER A 211 -25.13 51.61 33.48
CA SER A 211 -24.95 52.78 32.62
C SER A 211 -26.24 53.16 31.88
N LEU A 212 -27.00 52.16 31.40
CA LEU A 212 -28.31 52.37 30.79
C LEU A 212 -29.31 52.99 31.78
N GLN A 213 -29.40 52.45 32.99
CA GLN A 213 -30.26 53.01 34.04
C GLN A 213 -29.85 54.43 34.42
N ALA A 214 -28.55 54.71 34.53
CA ALA A 214 -28.03 56.04 34.80
C ALA A 214 -28.38 57.02 33.68
N THR A 215 -28.23 56.61 32.42
CA THR A 215 -28.60 57.41 31.24
C THR A 215 -30.10 57.70 31.23
N GLN A 216 -30.94 56.71 31.50
CA GLN A 216 -32.40 56.88 31.61
C GLN A 216 -32.80 57.84 32.74
N LYS A 217 -32.18 57.72 33.92
CA LYS A 217 -32.41 58.64 35.05
C LYS A 217 -31.98 60.08 34.71
N THR A 218 -30.83 60.25 34.09
CA THR A 218 -30.34 61.56 33.63
C THR A 218 -31.28 62.17 32.60
N TYR A 219 -31.75 61.39 31.63
CA TYR A 219 -32.74 61.83 30.63
C TYR A 219 -34.06 62.29 31.27
N LEU A 220 -34.59 61.51 32.22
CA LEU A 220 -35.80 61.90 32.96
C LEU A 220 -35.60 63.19 33.76
N LYS A 221 -34.43 63.38 34.36
CA LYS A 221 -34.11 64.57 35.15
C LYS A 221 -33.93 65.83 34.28
N ILE A 222 -33.31 65.70 33.11
CA ILE A 222 -33.22 66.79 32.12
C ILE A 222 -34.60 67.16 31.58
N ASN A 223 -35.44 66.17 31.22
CA ASN A 223 -36.81 66.44 30.78
C ASN A 223 -37.66 67.10 31.87
N GLY A 224 -37.57 66.63 33.12
CA GLY A 224 -38.28 67.21 34.26
C GLY A 224 -37.84 68.65 34.59
N LEU A 225 -36.54 68.95 34.47
CA LEU A 225 -36.03 70.31 34.60
C LEU A 225 -36.50 71.23 33.46
N SER A 226 -36.64 70.72 32.24
CA SER A 226 -37.16 71.51 31.11
C SER A 226 -38.65 71.84 31.25
N LEU A 227 -39.43 70.98 31.90
CA LEU A 227 -40.90 71.14 32.02
C LEU A 227 -41.32 71.95 33.26
N PHE A 228 -40.50 71.99 34.32
CA PHE A 228 -40.73 72.81 35.52
C PHE A 228 -39.93 74.13 35.54
N GLY A 229 -38.99 74.33 34.60
CA GLY A 229 -38.28 75.61 34.45
C GLY A 229 -39.00 76.65 33.60
N MET A 230 -40.16 76.31 33.02
CA MET A 230 -40.92 77.16 32.09
C MET A 230 -42.36 77.47 32.55
N LEU A 231 -42.70 77.13 33.79
CA LEU A 231 -43.93 77.52 34.50
C LEU A 231 -43.55 78.33 35.75
#